data_AF-A0A3S5WXE9-F1
#
_entry.id   AF-A0A3S5WXE9-F1
#
_cell.length_a   1.000
_cell.length_b   1.000
_cell.length_c   1.000
_cell.angle_alpha   90.00
_cell.angle_beta   90.00
_cell.angle_gamma   90.00
#
_symmetry.space_group_name_H-M   'P 1'
#
loop_
_entity.id
_entity.type
_entity.pdbx_description
1 polymer ?
#
loop_
_entity_poly.entity_id
_entity_poly.type
_entity_poly.pdbx_seq_one_letter_code
_entity_poly.pdbx_strand_id
1 'polypeptide(L)'
;MKIVFEVNGKKVPLKSIKYISKENQLEVMRNWFFANFEDPANSCPYDGKEGGYAYIYGGPYDASEELQAMFDQYVKFEYIEELVDELQMQCFDWSGNSNNVDDWYDDDIYDAVTSSGKPYIKFIDNIDKIKALAKDKTEQQKDHLLSLLYTNVITALETFYVELFINSIEKDDVYIADCIEKGKTEFKVSKEIAALPFKGEPIEKIREELIKSIKEHLISASWHSTKKIIDRYKATFDINVKKDWPIEAIELATLNRNHLVHRGGKDKEGKLVLITDQILETLIEDASSLADALYNSLDEAMNKTAVLQPDEKSFIHDF
;
A
#
# COMPACT_ATOMS: atom_id res chain seq x y z
N MET A 1 1.17 -24.31 2.21
CA MET A 1 1.69 -23.82 3.51
C MET A 1 1.62 -24.93 4.57
N LYS A 2 2.57 -25.05 5.51
CA LYS A 2 2.47 -26.00 6.64
C LYS A 2 1.90 -25.25 7.83
N ILE A 3 0.60 -25.42 8.11
CA ILE A 3 -0.06 -24.76 9.25
C ILE A 3 0.35 -25.47 10.54
N VAL A 4 0.80 -24.67 11.52
CA VAL A 4 1.30 -25.13 12.83
C VAL A 4 0.70 -24.26 13.92
N PHE A 5 0.16 -24.90 14.95
CA PHE A 5 -0.45 -24.27 16.11
C PHE A 5 0.46 -24.38 17.33
N GLU A 6 0.26 -23.51 18.31
CA GLU A 6 0.94 -23.61 19.60
C GLU A 6 -0.05 -24.07 20.68
N VAL A 7 0.28 -25.16 21.36
CA VAL A 7 -0.53 -25.75 22.43
C VAL A 7 0.38 -26.03 23.60
N ASN A 8 0.15 -25.37 24.74
CA ASN A 8 0.97 -25.53 25.95
C ASN A 8 2.48 -25.36 25.69
N GLY A 9 2.86 -24.37 24.87
CA GLY A 9 4.26 -24.09 24.51
C GLY A 9 4.89 -25.08 23.51
N LYS A 10 4.07 -25.95 22.88
CA LYS A 10 4.52 -26.93 21.87
C LYS A 10 3.90 -26.65 20.52
N LYS A 11 4.71 -26.76 19.47
CA LYS A 11 4.27 -26.67 18.08
C LYS A 11 3.55 -27.95 17.65
N VAL A 12 2.29 -27.83 17.25
CA VAL A 12 1.43 -28.93 16.78
C VAL A 12 1.03 -28.66 15.33
N PRO A 13 1.51 -29.45 14.36
CA PRO A 13 1.05 -29.34 12.97
C PRO A 13 -0.45 -29.65 12.84
N LEU A 14 -1.13 -29.03 11.87
CA LEU A 14 -2.57 -29.26 11.59
C LEU A 14 -2.93 -30.76 11.49
N LYS A 15 -2.11 -31.55 10.78
CA LYS A 15 -2.31 -33.00 10.63
C LYS A 15 -2.21 -33.81 11.92
N SER A 16 -1.59 -33.22 12.95
CA SER A 16 -1.34 -33.85 14.25
C SER A 16 -2.40 -33.49 15.31
N ILE A 17 -3.34 -32.58 15.00
CA ILE A 17 -4.40 -32.16 15.92
C ILE A 17 -5.27 -33.35 16.38
N LYS A 18 -5.52 -34.32 15.50
CA LYS A 18 -6.29 -35.53 15.86
C LYS A 18 -5.69 -36.37 17.00
N TYR A 19 -4.43 -36.14 17.36
CA TYR A 19 -3.70 -36.90 18.39
C TYR A 19 -3.60 -36.17 19.75
N ILE A 20 -4.07 -34.93 19.85
CA ILE A 20 -4.09 -34.18 21.13
C ILE A 20 -5.45 -34.33 21.83
N SER A 21 -5.52 -33.95 23.11
CA SER A 21 -6.76 -34.04 23.90
C SER A 21 -7.89 -33.20 23.29
N LYS A 22 -9.14 -33.61 23.52
CA LYS A 22 -10.34 -32.86 23.08
C LYS A 22 -10.25 -31.39 23.51
N GLU A 23 -9.89 -31.14 24.76
CA GLU A 23 -9.74 -29.78 25.32
C GLU A 23 -8.76 -28.93 24.51
N ASN A 24 -7.59 -29.49 24.18
CA ASN A 24 -6.61 -28.80 23.35
C ASN A 24 -7.08 -28.64 21.89
N GLN A 25 -7.88 -29.58 21.35
CA GLN A 25 -8.47 -29.44 20.01
C GLN A 25 -9.44 -28.25 19.98
N LEU A 26 -10.33 -28.14 20.97
CA LEU A 26 -11.26 -27.02 21.11
C LEU A 26 -10.51 -25.69 21.30
N GLU A 27 -9.47 -25.66 22.12
CA GLU A 27 -8.63 -24.49 22.31
C GLU A 27 -7.97 -24.03 21.00
N VAL A 28 -7.38 -24.95 20.24
CA VAL A 28 -6.76 -24.63 18.94
C VAL A 28 -7.78 -24.05 17.97
N MET A 29 -8.93 -24.70 17.81
CA MET A 29 -9.98 -24.23 16.90
C MET A 29 -10.49 -22.84 17.31
N ARG A 30 -10.74 -22.62 18.61
CA ARG A 30 -11.20 -21.32 19.14
C ARG A 30 -10.19 -20.21 18.93
N ASN A 31 -8.91 -20.47 19.25
CA ASN A 31 -7.85 -19.47 19.08
C ASN A 31 -7.63 -19.14 17.61
N TRP A 32 -7.68 -20.15 16.73
CA TRP A 32 -7.66 -19.92 15.29
C TRP A 32 -8.86 -19.09 14.84
N PHE A 33 -10.07 -19.43 15.29
CA PHE A 33 -11.28 -18.72 14.90
C PHE A 33 -11.21 -17.24 15.28
N PHE A 34 -10.89 -16.91 16.54
CA PHE A 34 -10.75 -15.51 16.98
C PHE A 34 -9.54 -14.77 16.40
N ALA A 35 -8.52 -15.49 15.95
CA ALA A 35 -7.44 -14.87 15.20
C ALA A 35 -7.88 -14.46 13.78
N ASN A 36 -8.92 -15.08 13.22
CA ASN A 36 -9.37 -14.85 11.84
C ASN A 36 -10.70 -14.08 11.74
N PHE A 37 -11.55 -14.19 12.76
CA PHE A 37 -12.89 -13.62 12.80
C PHE A 37 -13.15 -12.90 14.12
N GLU A 38 -14.04 -11.92 14.09
CA GLU A 38 -14.51 -11.21 15.27
C GLU A 38 -15.99 -10.84 15.15
N ASP A 39 -16.62 -10.56 16.28
CA ASP A 39 -18.00 -10.05 16.29
C ASP A 39 -18.04 -8.71 15.55
N PRO A 40 -18.88 -8.53 14.52
CA PRO A 40 -19.00 -7.27 13.80
C PRO A 40 -19.32 -6.08 14.70
N ALA A 41 -19.92 -6.28 15.88
CA ALA A 41 -20.14 -5.23 16.87
C ALA A 41 -18.84 -4.55 17.35
N ASN A 42 -17.70 -5.25 17.26
CA ASN A 42 -16.42 -4.72 17.73
C ASN A 42 -15.75 -3.77 16.73
N SER A 43 -15.99 -3.95 15.43
CA SER A 43 -15.17 -3.31 14.39
C SER A 43 -15.94 -2.82 13.16
N CYS A 44 -17.15 -3.31 12.91
CA CYS A 44 -17.95 -2.94 11.75
C CYS A 44 -18.93 -1.78 12.04
N PRO A 45 -19.09 -0.81 11.12
CA PRO A 45 -20.12 0.22 11.24
C PRO A 45 -21.54 -0.38 11.24
N TYR A 46 -22.42 0.10 12.12
CA TYR A 46 -23.82 -0.34 12.20
C TYR A 46 -24.77 0.69 11.54
N ASP A 47 -25.61 0.24 10.60
CA ASP A 47 -26.67 1.07 10.03
C ASP A 47 -27.99 0.86 10.79
N GLY A 48 -28.39 1.88 11.56
CA GLY A 48 -29.63 1.86 12.33
C GLY A 48 -30.92 2.02 11.52
N LYS A 49 -30.85 2.36 10.23
CA LYS A 49 -32.04 2.49 9.35
C LYS A 49 -32.43 1.18 8.69
N GLU A 50 -31.45 0.42 8.20
CA GLU A 50 -31.67 -0.89 7.57
C GLU A 50 -31.55 -2.05 8.57
N GLY A 51 -30.87 -1.82 9.71
CA GLY A 51 -30.68 -2.81 10.76
C GLY A 51 -29.64 -3.85 10.37
N GLY A 52 -28.36 -3.52 10.51
CA GLY A 52 -27.28 -4.45 10.24
C GLY A 52 -25.89 -3.83 10.32
N TYR A 53 -24.86 -4.69 10.33
CA TYR A 53 -23.47 -4.30 10.25
C TYR A 53 -22.98 -4.27 8.80
N ALA A 54 -22.12 -3.30 8.47
CA ALA A 54 -21.38 -3.27 7.22
C ALA A 54 -20.07 -4.05 7.39
N TYR A 55 -19.98 -5.24 6.80
CA TYR A 55 -18.83 -6.16 6.88
C TYR A 55 -17.62 -5.67 6.07
N ILE A 56 -17.02 -4.56 6.48
CA ILE A 56 -15.90 -3.91 5.78
C ILE A 56 -14.58 -4.71 5.83
N TYR A 57 -14.52 -5.77 6.65
CA TYR A 57 -13.37 -6.67 6.78
C TYR A 57 -13.67 -8.08 6.23
N GLY A 58 -14.72 -8.21 5.40
CA GLY A 58 -15.21 -9.50 4.90
C GLY A 58 -16.29 -10.12 5.79
N GLY A 59 -17.11 -10.97 5.19
CA GLY A 59 -18.27 -11.62 5.82
C GLY A 59 -19.60 -11.22 5.15
N PRO A 60 -20.74 -11.58 5.75
CA PRO A 60 -20.87 -12.34 6.99
C PRO A 60 -20.37 -13.78 6.84
N TYR A 61 -19.61 -14.26 7.82
CA TYR A 61 -19.10 -15.63 7.88
C TYR A 61 -19.90 -16.47 8.88
N ASP A 62 -20.18 -17.71 8.51
CA ASP A 62 -20.79 -18.71 9.40
C ASP A 62 -19.69 -19.53 10.09
N ALA A 63 -19.75 -19.60 11.44
CA ALA A 63 -18.73 -20.28 12.22
C ALA A 63 -18.61 -21.78 11.91
N SER A 64 -19.72 -22.44 11.54
CA SER A 64 -19.74 -23.85 11.16
C SER A 64 -19.04 -24.06 9.83
N GLU A 65 -19.34 -23.24 8.82
CA GLU A 65 -18.68 -23.32 7.51
C GLU A 65 -17.16 -23.15 7.61
N GLU A 66 -16.70 -22.11 8.32
CA GLU A 66 -15.27 -21.79 8.44
C GLU A 66 -14.49 -22.83 9.26
N LEU A 67 -15.06 -23.29 10.39
CA LEU A 67 -14.41 -24.31 11.22
C LEU A 67 -14.37 -25.67 10.53
N GLN A 68 -15.44 -26.05 9.81
CA GLN A 68 -15.45 -27.29 9.03
C GLN A 68 -14.43 -27.23 7.89
N ALA A 69 -14.40 -26.13 7.13
CA ALA A 69 -13.45 -25.95 6.03
C ALA A 69 -12.00 -26.14 6.49
N MET A 70 -11.66 -25.66 7.69
CA MET A 70 -10.31 -25.73 8.24
C MET A 70 -9.99 -27.06 8.94
N PHE A 71 -10.94 -27.64 9.68
CA PHE A 71 -10.68 -28.73 10.63
C PHE A 71 -11.38 -30.05 10.36
N ASP A 72 -12.33 -30.16 9.41
CA ASP A 72 -13.13 -31.39 9.17
C ASP A 72 -12.26 -32.65 8.94
N GLN A 73 -11.12 -32.50 8.27
CA GLN A 73 -10.20 -33.63 8.01
C GLN A 73 -9.38 -34.07 9.24
N TYR A 74 -9.38 -33.29 10.32
CA TYR A 74 -8.44 -33.40 11.44
C TYR A 74 -9.12 -33.49 12.80
N VAL A 75 -10.35 -33.01 12.93
CA VAL A 75 -11.13 -32.97 14.16
C VAL A 75 -12.48 -33.62 13.90
N LYS A 76 -13.03 -34.31 14.91
CA LYS A 76 -14.37 -34.92 14.77
C LYS A 76 -15.42 -33.82 14.64
N PHE A 77 -16.38 -34.02 13.75
CA PHE A 77 -17.53 -33.15 13.57
C PHE A 77 -18.22 -32.77 14.89
N GLU A 78 -18.42 -33.73 15.80
CA GLU A 78 -19.01 -33.50 17.13
C GLU A 78 -18.28 -32.43 17.95
N TYR A 79 -16.96 -32.28 17.80
CA TYR A 79 -16.18 -31.26 18.54
C TYR A 79 -16.20 -29.91 17.82
N ILE A 80 -16.36 -29.91 16.50
CA ILE A 80 -16.55 -28.68 15.72
C ILE A 80 -17.90 -28.08 16.09
N GLU A 81 -18.98 -28.87 16.05
CA GLU A 81 -20.33 -28.43 16.43
C GLU A 81 -20.39 -27.93 17.87
N GLU A 82 -19.71 -28.60 18.81
CA GLU A 82 -19.64 -28.14 20.20
C GLU A 82 -19.02 -26.74 20.33
N LEU A 83 -18.02 -26.41 19.50
CA LEU A 83 -17.44 -25.06 19.48
C LEU A 83 -18.34 -24.07 18.72
N VAL A 84 -19.00 -24.50 17.65
CA VAL A 84 -19.95 -23.67 16.89
C VAL A 84 -21.10 -23.23 17.81
N ASP A 85 -21.68 -24.16 18.59
CA ASP A 85 -22.72 -23.87 19.57
C ASP A 85 -22.23 -22.81 20.59
N GLU A 86 -20.97 -22.89 21.03
CA GLU A 86 -20.35 -21.90 21.93
C GLU A 86 -20.22 -20.52 21.27
N LEU A 87 -19.79 -20.47 20.01
CA LEU A 87 -19.59 -19.23 19.26
C LEU A 87 -20.92 -18.57 18.88
N GLN A 88 -21.92 -19.35 18.46
CA GLN A 88 -23.24 -18.85 18.07
C GLN A 88 -24.03 -18.23 19.24
N MET A 89 -23.67 -18.56 20.48
CA MET A 89 -24.19 -17.82 21.65
C MET A 89 -23.71 -16.36 21.71
N GLN A 90 -22.61 -16.02 21.02
CA GLN A 90 -22.07 -14.66 20.94
C GLN A 90 -22.58 -13.96 19.68
N CYS A 91 -22.38 -14.58 18.52
CA CYS A 91 -22.72 -13.99 17.23
C CYS A 91 -23.00 -15.09 16.19
N PHE A 92 -23.96 -14.83 15.30
CA PHE A 92 -24.27 -15.73 14.17
C PHE A 92 -23.50 -15.34 12.91
N ASP A 93 -23.39 -14.03 12.64
CA ASP A 93 -22.82 -13.50 11.41
C ASP A 93 -21.50 -12.78 11.70
N TRP A 94 -20.39 -13.49 11.52
CA TRP A 94 -19.06 -13.03 11.91
C TRP A 94 -18.43 -12.12 10.86
N SER A 95 -17.64 -11.14 11.31
CA SER A 95 -16.76 -10.35 10.44
C SER A 95 -15.38 -10.98 10.37
N GLY A 96 -14.66 -10.77 9.28
CA GLY A 96 -13.21 -10.96 9.29
C GLY A 96 -12.56 -10.08 10.37
N ASN A 97 -11.49 -10.58 10.98
CA ASN A 97 -10.78 -9.87 12.05
C ASN A 97 -10.07 -8.64 11.47
N SER A 98 -10.40 -7.46 12.00
CA SER A 98 -9.85 -6.15 11.59
C SER A 98 -8.34 -6.01 11.77
N ASN A 99 -7.67 -6.91 12.49
CA ASN A 99 -6.22 -6.95 12.57
C ASN A 99 -5.55 -7.71 11.41
N ASN A 100 -6.33 -8.42 10.59
CA ASN A 100 -5.86 -9.17 9.42
C ASN A 100 -6.06 -8.40 8.11
N VAL A 101 -6.31 -7.09 8.19
CA VAL A 101 -6.55 -6.21 7.03
C VAL A 101 -5.31 -6.08 6.12
N ASP A 102 -4.14 -6.50 6.61
CA ASP A 102 -2.92 -6.58 5.81
C ASP A 102 -3.04 -7.53 4.60
N ASP A 103 -3.94 -8.52 4.62
CA ASP A 103 -4.10 -9.50 3.52
C ASP A 103 -5.05 -9.03 2.40
N TRP A 104 -5.74 -7.89 2.56
CA TRP A 104 -6.66 -7.34 1.55
C TRP A 104 -6.07 -6.22 0.70
N TYR A 105 -4.84 -5.78 0.98
CA TYR A 105 -4.07 -4.88 0.14
C TYR A 105 -2.99 -5.65 -0.66
N ASP A 106 -3.46 -6.73 -1.29
CA ASP A 106 -3.11 -7.22 -2.63
C ASP A 106 -1.61 -7.25 -2.98
N ASP A 107 -1.00 -8.44 -2.88
CA ASP A 107 0.28 -8.76 -3.54
C ASP A 107 0.29 -8.23 -5.00
N ASP A 108 -0.87 -8.18 -5.68
CA ASP A 108 -1.01 -7.63 -7.03
C ASP A 108 -0.70 -6.12 -7.10
N ILE A 109 -1.05 -5.32 -6.09
CA ILE A 109 -0.71 -3.88 -6.05
C ILE A 109 0.77 -3.71 -5.75
N TYR A 110 1.30 -4.50 -4.80
CA TYR A 110 2.73 -4.51 -4.50
C TYR A 110 3.54 -4.85 -5.75
N ASP A 111 3.19 -5.94 -6.43
CA ASP A 111 3.84 -6.36 -7.67
C ASP A 111 3.63 -5.34 -8.78
N ALA A 112 2.43 -4.76 -8.95
CA ALA A 112 2.18 -3.76 -10.00
C ALA A 112 3.09 -2.52 -9.86
N VAL A 113 3.28 -2.04 -8.62
CA VAL A 113 4.11 -0.85 -8.35
C VAL A 113 5.60 -1.20 -8.38
N THR A 114 6.00 -2.31 -7.78
CA THR A 114 7.43 -2.68 -7.61
C THR A 114 8.05 -3.34 -8.84
N SER A 115 7.25 -4.02 -9.67
CA SER A 115 7.69 -4.56 -10.96
C SER A 115 7.61 -3.52 -12.09
N SER A 116 7.09 -2.31 -11.80
CA SER A 116 6.94 -1.24 -12.78
C SER A 116 8.30 -0.79 -13.32
N GLY A 117 8.70 -1.29 -14.49
CA GLY A 117 9.89 -0.80 -15.19
C GLY A 117 9.67 0.60 -15.78
N LYS A 118 10.68 1.48 -15.64
CA LYS A 118 10.79 2.80 -16.28
C LYS A 118 9.60 3.77 -15.99
N PRO A 119 9.38 4.20 -14.73
CA PRO A 119 8.24 5.04 -14.35
C PRO A 119 8.12 6.34 -15.16
N TYR A 120 9.25 6.98 -15.46
CA TYR A 120 9.28 8.21 -16.25
C TYR A 120 8.71 8.01 -17.67
N ILE A 121 9.12 6.94 -18.36
CA ILE A 121 8.61 6.64 -19.71
C ILE A 121 7.11 6.34 -19.66
N LYS A 122 6.65 5.58 -18.66
CA LYS A 122 5.22 5.30 -18.47
C LYS A 122 4.40 6.57 -18.26
N PHE A 123 4.93 7.51 -17.48
CA PHE A 123 4.30 8.80 -17.26
C PHE A 123 4.15 9.58 -18.58
N ILE A 124 5.24 9.72 -19.35
CA ILE A 124 5.22 10.40 -20.66
C ILE A 124 4.26 9.73 -21.63
N ASP A 125 4.29 8.40 -21.75
CA ASP A 125 3.36 7.64 -22.59
C ASP A 125 1.90 7.88 -22.20
N ASN A 126 1.61 8.02 -20.90
CA ASN A 126 0.26 8.33 -20.43
C ASN A 126 -0.14 9.77 -20.79
N ILE A 127 0.74 10.74 -20.56
CA ILE A 127 0.52 12.13 -20.96
C ILE A 127 0.24 12.25 -22.47
N ASP A 128 0.96 11.51 -23.31
CA ASP A 128 0.74 11.53 -24.75
C ASP A 128 -0.61 10.92 -25.16
N LYS A 129 -1.07 9.86 -24.47
CA LYS A 129 -2.42 9.31 -24.64
C LYS A 129 -3.49 10.32 -24.22
N ILE A 130 -3.29 11.02 -23.10
CA ILE A 130 -4.19 12.08 -22.63
C ILE A 130 -4.28 13.20 -23.67
N LYS A 131 -3.13 13.65 -24.20
CA LYS A 131 -3.08 14.67 -25.26
C LYS A 131 -3.79 14.21 -26.54
N ALA A 132 -3.67 12.94 -26.92
CA ALA A 132 -4.36 12.39 -28.08
C ALA A 132 -5.88 12.38 -27.88
N LEU A 133 -6.36 11.88 -26.74
CA LEU A 133 -7.79 11.90 -26.38
C LEU A 133 -8.35 13.32 -26.29
N ALA A 134 -7.53 14.27 -25.84
CA ALA A 134 -7.89 15.67 -25.83
C ALA A 134 -8.06 16.26 -27.24
N LYS A 135 -7.63 15.64 -28.33
CA LYS A 135 -7.83 16.18 -29.69
C LYS A 135 -9.15 15.70 -30.31
N ASP A 136 -9.56 14.47 -30.02
CA ASP A 136 -10.73 13.82 -30.64
C ASP A 136 -12.06 14.06 -29.89
N LYS A 137 -12.26 15.29 -29.40
CA LYS A 137 -13.42 15.65 -28.56
C LYS A 137 -14.64 16.02 -29.40
N THR A 138 -15.83 15.57 -29.00
CA THR A 138 -17.11 16.08 -29.53
C THR A 138 -17.66 17.17 -28.60
N GLU A 139 -18.35 18.17 -29.16
CA GLU A 139 -18.90 19.30 -28.38
C GLU A 139 -19.89 18.86 -27.29
N GLN A 140 -20.63 17.77 -27.51
CA GLN A 140 -21.66 17.30 -26.59
C GLN A 140 -21.11 16.69 -25.29
N GLN A 141 -19.85 16.25 -25.28
CA GLN A 141 -19.21 15.56 -24.14
C GLN A 141 -17.94 16.28 -23.65
N LYS A 142 -17.64 17.45 -24.21
CA LYS A 142 -16.37 18.16 -24.04
C LYS A 142 -16.00 18.38 -22.58
N ASP A 143 -16.90 18.95 -21.78
CA ASP A 143 -16.62 19.33 -20.38
C ASP A 143 -16.38 18.13 -19.47
N HIS A 144 -17.16 17.06 -19.67
CA HIS A 144 -17.00 15.84 -18.88
C HIS A 144 -15.70 15.13 -19.23
N LEU A 145 -15.37 15.02 -20.53
CA LEU A 145 -14.11 14.45 -20.99
C LEU A 145 -12.92 15.26 -20.46
N LEU A 146 -12.96 16.59 -20.54
CA LEU A 146 -11.89 17.44 -20.00
C LEU A 146 -11.68 17.23 -18.49
N SER A 147 -12.76 17.06 -17.73
CA SER A 147 -12.69 16.78 -16.28
C SER A 147 -12.06 15.41 -15.98
N LEU A 148 -12.37 14.39 -16.78
CA LEU A 148 -11.76 13.07 -16.67
C LEU A 148 -10.28 13.10 -17.05
N LEU A 149 -9.92 13.78 -18.14
CA LEU A 149 -8.54 13.93 -18.57
C LEU A 149 -7.71 14.71 -17.55
N TYR A 150 -8.25 15.78 -16.99
CA TYR A 150 -7.61 16.55 -15.90
C TYR A 150 -7.31 15.68 -14.69
N THR A 151 -8.30 14.88 -14.27
CA THR A 151 -8.14 13.91 -13.18
C THR A 151 -7.04 12.90 -13.51
N ASN A 152 -7.00 12.40 -14.75
CA ASN A 152 -6.02 11.42 -15.20
C ASN A 152 -4.59 11.97 -15.19
N VAL A 153 -4.36 13.24 -15.53
CA VAL A 153 -3.03 13.87 -15.44
C VAL A 153 -2.50 13.84 -14.01
N ILE A 154 -3.33 14.20 -13.03
CA ILE A 154 -2.94 14.15 -11.61
C ILE A 154 -2.68 12.71 -11.16
N THR A 155 -3.55 11.77 -11.52
CA THR A 155 -3.35 10.35 -11.18
C THR A 155 -2.07 9.77 -11.80
N ALA A 156 -1.76 10.12 -13.05
CA ALA A 156 -0.53 9.71 -13.71
C ALA A 156 0.70 10.25 -12.97
N LEU A 157 0.64 11.51 -12.52
CA LEU A 157 1.71 12.15 -11.76
C LEU A 157 1.89 11.53 -10.36
N GLU A 158 0.79 11.21 -9.66
CA GLU A 158 0.83 10.51 -8.37
C GLU A 158 1.44 9.11 -8.49
N THR A 159 1.04 8.36 -9.53
CA THR A 159 1.60 7.04 -9.84
C THR A 159 3.10 7.13 -10.13
N PHE A 160 3.50 8.13 -10.92
CA PHE A 160 4.91 8.40 -11.20
C PHE A 160 5.71 8.66 -9.93
N TYR A 161 5.19 9.46 -8.98
CA TYR A 161 5.90 9.75 -7.74
C TYR A 161 6.17 8.50 -6.89
N VAL A 162 5.18 7.62 -6.73
CA VAL A 162 5.36 6.42 -5.90
C VAL A 162 6.28 5.41 -6.58
N GLU A 163 6.06 5.13 -7.87
CA GLU A 163 6.86 4.18 -8.63
C GLU A 163 8.32 4.63 -8.77
N LEU A 164 8.56 5.92 -9.06
CA LEU A 164 9.91 6.45 -9.16
C LEU A 164 10.64 6.36 -7.81
N PHE A 165 9.97 6.64 -6.69
CA PHE A 165 10.58 6.58 -5.37
C PHE A 165 10.96 5.15 -5.00
N ILE A 166 10.02 4.21 -5.16
CA ILE A 166 10.18 2.79 -4.83
C ILE A 166 11.27 2.14 -5.68
N ASN A 167 11.34 2.45 -6.98
CA ASN A 167 12.38 1.92 -7.85
C ASN A 167 13.76 2.54 -7.59
N SER A 168 13.80 3.65 -6.87
CA SER A 168 15.01 4.40 -6.59
C SER A 168 15.67 3.99 -5.29
N ILE A 169 14.88 3.61 -4.28
CA ILE A 169 15.39 3.31 -2.93
C ILE A 169 16.30 2.08 -2.89
N GLU A 170 16.10 1.10 -3.77
CA GLU A 170 16.88 -0.15 -3.77
C GLU A 170 18.25 -0.03 -4.45
N LYS A 171 18.52 1.10 -5.10
CA LYS A 171 19.75 1.28 -5.88
C LYS A 171 20.99 1.43 -5.01
N ASP A 172 20.85 1.93 -3.79
CA ASP A 172 21.93 2.12 -2.82
C ASP A 172 21.38 2.05 -1.39
N ASP A 173 22.08 1.35 -0.50
CA ASP A 173 21.67 1.17 0.89
C ASP A 173 21.69 2.49 1.68
N VAL A 174 22.44 3.51 1.22
CA VAL A 174 22.38 4.87 1.77
C VAL A 174 20.97 5.44 1.70
N TYR A 175 20.23 5.18 0.61
CA TYR A 175 18.85 5.69 0.47
C TYR A 175 17.87 4.95 1.38
N ILE A 176 18.11 3.68 1.67
CA ILE A 176 17.34 2.93 2.66
C ILE A 176 17.55 3.56 4.04
N ALA A 177 18.81 3.79 4.43
CA ALA A 177 19.15 4.45 5.68
C ALA A 177 18.53 5.85 5.78
N ASP A 178 18.71 6.70 4.75
CA ASP A 178 18.15 8.04 4.73
C ASP A 178 16.62 8.04 4.74
N CYS A 179 15.97 7.07 4.08
CA CYS A 179 14.52 6.92 4.15
C CYS A 179 14.02 6.65 5.57
N ILE A 180 14.75 5.82 6.33
CA ILE A 180 14.39 5.48 7.72
C ILE A 180 14.69 6.65 8.65
N GLU A 181 15.87 7.26 8.53
CA GLU A 181 16.35 8.29 9.46
C GLU A 181 15.71 9.66 9.19
N LYS A 182 15.52 10.00 7.91
CA LYS A 182 15.21 11.37 7.47
C LYS A 182 13.97 11.44 6.59
N GLY A 183 13.59 10.36 5.92
CA GLY A 183 12.68 10.33 4.75
C GLY A 183 11.29 10.95 4.90
N LYS A 184 10.89 11.40 6.09
CA LYS A 184 9.57 12.04 6.37
C LYS A 184 8.39 11.17 5.89
N THR A 185 8.55 9.85 5.97
CA THR A 185 7.56 8.87 5.51
C THR A 185 6.62 8.40 6.64
N GLU A 186 6.91 8.74 7.90
CA GLU A 186 6.27 8.18 9.10
C GLU A 186 6.54 6.67 9.32
N PHE A 187 7.37 6.07 8.46
CA PHE A 187 7.77 4.68 8.55
C PHE A 187 8.48 4.38 9.88
N LYS A 188 8.15 3.22 10.46
CA LYS A 188 8.84 2.68 11.63
C LYS A 188 9.11 1.21 11.41
N VAL A 189 10.35 0.81 11.62
CA VAL A 189 10.75 -0.60 11.55
C VAL A 189 10.00 -1.39 12.62
N SER A 190 9.41 -2.51 12.22
CA SER A 190 8.69 -3.40 13.14
C SER A 190 9.65 -4.07 14.14
N LYS A 191 9.11 -4.53 15.27
CA LYS A 191 9.94 -5.22 16.29
C LYS A 191 10.50 -6.53 15.76
N GLU A 192 9.76 -7.16 14.86
CA GLU A 192 10.07 -8.44 14.23
C GLU A 192 11.31 -8.30 13.35
N ILE A 193 11.34 -7.27 12.49
CA ILE A 193 12.48 -6.95 11.60
C ILE A 193 13.68 -6.50 12.43
N ALA A 194 13.47 -5.62 13.40
CA ALA A 194 14.55 -5.13 14.28
C ALA A 194 15.22 -6.25 15.10
N ALA A 195 14.51 -7.37 15.34
CA ALA A 195 15.04 -8.52 16.07
C ALA A 195 15.82 -9.51 15.19
N LEU A 196 15.73 -9.42 13.85
CA LEU A 196 16.36 -10.39 12.93
C LEU A 196 17.90 -10.53 13.12
N PRO A 197 18.68 -9.45 13.32
CA PRO A 197 20.12 -9.59 13.58
C PRO A 197 20.42 -10.46 14.81
N PHE A 198 19.60 -10.34 15.86
CA PHE A 198 19.76 -11.09 17.10
C PHE A 198 19.27 -12.54 17.02
N LYS A 199 18.47 -12.85 15.98
CA LYS A 199 18.04 -14.22 15.64
C LYS A 199 19.07 -14.95 14.78
N GLY A 200 20.17 -14.29 14.40
CA GLY A 200 21.22 -14.86 13.56
C GLY A 200 20.84 -14.98 12.09
N GLU A 201 19.88 -14.18 11.63
CA GLU A 201 19.46 -14.15 10.23
C GLU A 201 20.52 -13.46 9.35
N PRO A 202 20.73 -13.89 8.09
CA PRO A 202 21.68 -13.26 7.18
C PRO A 202 21.36 -11.78 6.91
N ILE A 203 22.39 -10.98 6.64
CA ILE A 203 22.26 -9.55 6.34
C ILE A 203 21.36 -9.35 5.12
N GLU A 204 21.47 -10.22 4.12
CA GLU A 204 20.70 -10.19 2.89
C GLU A 204 19.20 -10.34 3.18
N LYS A 205 18.82 -11.26 4.06
CA LYS A 205 17.42 -11.45 4.46
C LYS A 205 16.91 -10.27 5.28
N ILE A 206 17.73 -9.74 6.18
CA ILE A 206 17.37 -8.54 6.96
C ILE A 206 17.08 -7.38 6.00
N ARG A 207 17.93 -7.21 4.97
CA ARG A 207 17.79 -6.20 3.94
C ARG A 207 16.51 -6.41 3.12
N GLU A 208 16.24 -7.63 2.66
CA GLU A 208 15.02 -7.97 1.90
C GLU A 208 13.74 -7.66 2.69
N GLU A 209 13.64 -8.10 3.94
CA GLU A 209 12.47 -7.87 4.81
C GLU A 209 12.28 -6.37 5.10
N LEU A 210 13.38 -5.63 5.31
CA LEU A 210 13.34 -4.19 5.55
C LEU A 210 12.87 -3.43 4.31
N ILE A 211 13.41 -3.75 3.13
CA ILE A 211 13.00 -3.13 1.87
C ILE A 211 11.53 -3.45 1.57
N LYS A 212 11.10 -4.70 1.78
CA LYS A 212 9.72 -5.12 1.60
C LYS A 212 8.79 -4.26 2.47
N SER A 213 9.08 -4.17 3.77
CA SER A 213 8.29 -3.39 4.71
C SER A 213 8.26 -1.88 4.38
N ILE A 214 9.39 -1.31 3.94
CA ILE A 214 9.42 0.09 3.48
C ILE A 214 8.53 0.28 2.26
N LYS A 215 8.61 -0.60 1.27
CA LYS A 215 7.82 -0.53 0.04
C LYS A 215 6.32 -0.64 0.32
N GLU A 216 5.90 -1.60 1.15
CA GLU A 216 4.50 -1.75 1.58
C GLU A 216 3.98 -0.47 2.26
N HIS A 217 4.78 0.10 3.17
CA HIS A 217 4.46 1.37 3.82
C HIS A 217 4.35 2.53 2.82
N LEU A 218 5.24 2.58 1.83
CA LEU A 218 5.23 3.62 0.80
C LEU A 218 4.05 3.48 -0.17
N ILE A 219 3.67 2.27 -0.54
CA ILE A 219 2.51 1.98 -1.41
C ILE A 219 1.21 2.43 -0.73
N SER A 220 1.07 2.13 0.57
CA SER A 220 -0.10 2.53 1.37
C SER A 220 -0.09 4.01 1.78
N ALA A 221 1.06 4.71 1.66
CA ALA A 221 1.17 6.11 2.00
C ALA A 221 0.42 7.03 1.01
N SER A 222 0.00 8.19 1.51
CA SER A 222 -0.57 9.23 0.66
C SER A 222 0.49 9.92 -0.21
N TRP A 223 0.21 10.05 -1.52
CA TRP A 223 1.04 10.73 -2.52
C TRP A 223 0.34 11.91 -3.23
N HIS A 224 -0.70 12.52 -2.63
CA HIS A 224 -1.45 13.59 -3.29
C HIS A 224 -0.85 15.00 -3.10
N SER A 225 -0.11 15.24 -2.01
CA SER A 225 0.49 16.55 -1.70
C SER A 225 1.89 16.64 -2.29
N THR A 226 2.03 17.33 -3.41
CA THR A 226 3.30 17.61 -4.08
C THR A 226 4.35 18.16 -3.13
N LYS A 227 4.00 19.07 -2.22
CA LYS A 227 4.96 19.61 -1.25
C LYS A 227 5.53 18.51 -0.35
N LYS A 228 4.67 17.66 0.21
CA LYS A 228 5.11 16.53 1.06
C LYS A 228 5.96 15.54 0.26
N ILE A 229 5.61 15.29 -1.00
CA ILE A 229 6.35 14.41 -1.89
C ILE A 229 7.76 14.94 -2.12
N ILE A 230 7.89 16.20 -2.51
CA ILE A 230 9.20 16.83 -2.72
C ILE A 230 10.03 16.82 -1.43
N ASP A 231 9.39 17.04 -0.27
CA ASP A 231 10.04 16.93 1.04
C ASP A 231 10.56 15.51 1.33
N ARG A 232 9.80 14.46 0.98
CA ARG A 232 10.24 13.06 1.10
C ARG A 232 11.43 12.76 0.19
N TYR A 233 11.32 13.09 -1.10
CA TYR A 233 12.40 12.89 -2.07
C TYR A 233 13.68 13.60 -1.66
N LYS A 234 13.58 14.86 -1.21
CA LYS A 234 14.73 15.62 -0.73
C LYS A 234 15.36 14.97 0.51
N ALA A 235 14.56 14.50 1.45
CA ALA A 235 15.08 13.92 2.68
C ALA A 235 15.73 12.55 2.47
N THR A 236 15.22 11.76 1.52
CA THR A 236 15.72 10.41 1.23
C THR A 236 16.87 10.38 0.22
N PHE A 237 16.83 11.22 -0.81
CA PHE A 237 17.78 11.15 -1.94
C PHE A 237 18.67 12.39 -2.07
N ASP A 238 18.51 13.39 -1.19
CA ASP A 238 19.22 14.67 -1.23
C ASP A 238 19.12 15.39 -2.59
N ILE A 239 17.94 15.33 -3.22
CA ILE A 239 17.70 16.02 -4.50
C ILE A 239 17.76 17.54 -4.37
N ASN A 240 18.20 18.19 -5.44
CA ASN A 240 18.23 19.64 -5.51
C ASN A 240 16.89 20.18 -6.05
N VAL A 241 16.10 20.78 -5.16
CA VAL A 241 14.80 21.37 -5.49
C VAL A 241 14.98 22.83 -5.85
N LYS A 242 14.49 23.23 -7.03
CA LYS A 242 14.56 24.61 -7.52
C LYS A 242 13.25 25.35 -7.30
N LYS A 243 13.31 26.68 -7.24
CA LYS A 243 12.15 27.55 -6.94
C LYS A 243 11.15 27.65 -8.10
N ASP A 244 11.59 27.33 -9.32
CA ASP A 244 10.80 27.37 -10.55
C ASP A 244 9.97 26.10 -10.77
N TRP A 245 10.05 25.11 -9.87
CA TRP A 245 9.21 23.92 -9.95
C TRP A 245 7.75 24.29 -9.67
N PRO A 246 6.78 23.80 -10.45
CA PRO A 246 5.37 24.20 -10.36
C PRO A 246 4.62 23.52 -9.19
N ILE A 247 5.25 23.45 -8.00
CA ILE A 247 4.72 22.74 -6.82
C ILE A 247 3.35 23.29 -6.41
N GLU A 248 3.22 24.61 -6.33
CA GLU A 248 1.99 25.28 -5.89
C GLU A 248 0.85 25.13 -6.92
N ALA A 249 1.18 25.19 -8.21
CA ALA A 249 0.23 24.96 -9.29
C ALA A 249 -0.33 23.53 -9.25
N ILE A 250 0.53 22.52 -9.04
CA ILE A 250 0.09 21.12 -8.91
C ILE A 250 -0.71 20.91 -7.62
N GLU A 251 -0.35 21.50 -6.49
CA GLU A 251 -1.16 21.41 -5.26
C GLU A 251 -2.58 21.95 -5.47
N LEU A 252 -2.72 23.10 -6.13
CA LEU A 252 -4.03 23.65 -6.49
C LEU A 252 -4.78 22.71 -7.45
N ALA A 253 -4.07 22.08 -8.39
CA ALA A 253 -4.66 21.14 -9.31
C ALA A 253 -5.15 19.86 -8.64
N THR A 254 -4.42 19.34 -7.64
CA THR A 254 -4.87 18.21 -6.81
C THR A 254 -6.16 18.55 -6.05
N LEU A 255 -6.29 19.77 -5.52
CA LEU A 255 -7.53 20.21 -4.88
C LEU A 255 -8.71 20.23 -5.85
N ASN A 256 -8.50 20.74 -7.06
CA ASN A 256 -9.51 20.70 -8.12
C ASN A 256 -9.88 19.28 -8.50
N ARG A 257 -8.90 18.38 -8.64
CA ARG A 257 -9.14 16.95 -8.89
C ARG A 257 -10.05 16.34 -7.83
N ASN A 258 -9.84 16.64 -6.55
CA ASN A 258 -10.69 16.13 -5.47
C ASN A 258 -12.15 16.60 -5.61
N HIS A 259 -12.36 17.83 -6.07
CA HIS A 259 -13.70 18.34 -6.38
C HIS A 259 -14.35 17.63 -7.57
N LEU A 260 -13.58 17.39 -8.63
CA LEU A 260 -14.04 16.65 -9.81
C LEU A 260 -14.46 15.22 -9.47
N VAL A 261 -13.66 14.51 -8.65
CA VAL A 261 -13.91 13.09 -8.29
C VAL A 261 -14.99 12.93 -7.22
N HIS A 262 -14.90 13.67 -6.10
CA HIS A 262 -15.72 13.37 -4.92
C HIS A 262 -16.98 14.23 -4.80
N ARG A 263 -17.09 15.31 -5.57
CA ARG A 263 -18.17 16.32 -5.41
C ARG A 263 -18.93 16.61 -6.68
N GLY A 264 -18.87 15.71 -7.66
CA GLY A 264 -19.49 15.88 -8.97
C GLY A 264 -19.05 17.17 -9.67
N GLY A 265 -17.78 17.57 -9.47
CA GLY A 265 -17.21 18.78 -10.05
C GLY A 265 -17.60 20.08 -9.36
N LYS A 266 -18.02 20.06 -8.09
CA LYS A 266 -18.32 21.28 -7.32
C LYS A 266 -17.32 21.51 -6.17
N ASP A 267 -16.96 22.78 -5.95
CA ASP A 267 -16.11 23.20 -4.83
C ASP A 267 -16.84 23.15 -3.47
N LYS A 268 -16.23 23.68 -2.40
CA LYS A 268 -16.83 23.67 -1.03
C LYS A 268 -18.06 24.57 -0.95
N GLU A 269 -18.15 25.54 -1.84
CA GLU A 269 -19.17 26.58 -1.93
C GLU A 269 -20.30 26.17 -2.90
N GLY A 270 -20.18 25.02 -3.56
CA GLY A 270 -21.15 24.47 -4.49
C GLY A 270 -21.03 25.00 -5.93
N LYS A 271 -20.00 25.79 -6.23
CA LYS A 271 -19.73 26.32 -7.57
C LYS A 271 -19.03 25.26 -8.42
N LEU A 272 -19.41 25.20 -9.70
CA LEU A 272 -18.85 24.23 -10.63
C LEU A 272 -17.38 24.57 -10.96
N VAL A 273 -16.52 23.56 -10.90
CA VAL A 273 -15.13 23.60 -11.36
C VAL A 273 -15.12 23.33 -12.86
N LEU A 274 -14.95 24.39 -13.66
CA LEU A 274 -14.91 24.29 -15.11
C LEU A 274 -13.49 24.05 -15.60
N ILE A 275 -13.28 22.96 -16.33
CA ILE A 275 -12.01 22.65 -16.98
C ILE A 275 -12.11 23.02 -18.45
N THR A 276 -11.29 23.98 -18.87
CA THR A 276 -11.15 24.36 -20.29
C THR A 276 -9.97 23.66 -20.93
N ASP A 277 -9.89 23.69 -22.26
CA ASP A 277 -8.72 23.21 -23.00
C ASP A 277 -7.42 23.83 -22.48
N GLN A 278 -7.40 25.15 -22.30
CA GLN A 278 -6.25 25.88 -21.78
C GLN A 278 -5.85 25.44 -20.37
N ILE A 279 -6.82 25.19 -19.48
CA ILE A 279 -6.54 24.72 -18.12
C ILE A 279 -5.92 23.33 -18.16
N LEU A 280 -6.42 22.43 -19.01
CA LEU A 280 -5.86 21.10 -19.19
C LEU A 280 -4.45 21.16 -19.77
N GLU A 281 -4.22 21.99 -20.79
CA GLU A 281 -2.90 22.17 -21.41
C GLU A 281 -1.86 22.69 -20.41
N THR A 282 -2.21 23.71 -19.63
CA THR A 282 -1.33 24.24 -18.57
C THR A 282 -1.03 23.18 -17.51
N LEU A 283 -2.02 22.40 -17.08
CA LEU A 283 -1.77 21.30 -16.14
C LEU A 283 -0.82 20.25 -16.74
N ILE A 284 -0.98 19.89 -18.00
CA ILE A 284 -0.10 18.93 -18.68
C ILE A 284 1.34 19.46 -18.73
N GLU A 285 1.53 20.74 -19.05
CA GLU A 285 2.84 21.39 -19.06
C GLU A 285 3.48 21.41 -17.67
N ASP A 286 2.75 21.84 -16.65
CA ASP A 286 3.22 21.88 -15.26
C ASP A 286 3.59 20.48 -14.74
N ALA A 287 2.74 19.48 -15.01
CA ALA A 287 2.97 18.10 -14.58
C ALA A 287 4.19 17.49 -15.29
N SER A 288 4.33 17.75 -16.59
CA SER A 288 5.49 17.27 -17.37
C SER A 288 6.79 17.92 -16.90
N SER A 289 6.78 19.24 -16.71
CA SER A 289 7.92 20.00 -16.22
C SER A 289 8.37 19.53 -14.83
N LEU A 290 7.43 19.28 -13.93
CA LEU A 290 7.73 18.77 -12.59
C LEU A 290 8.28 17.34 -12.63
N ALA A 291 7.69 16.47 -13.46
CA ALA A 291 8.18 15.10 -13.63
C ALA A 291 9.62 15.07 -14.17
N ASP A 292 9.90 15.87 -15.20
CA ASP A 292 11.23 16.05 -15.78
C ASP A 292 12.23 16.55 -14.75
N ALA A 293 11.86 17.60 -14.01
CA ALA A 293 12.74 18.20 -13.03
C ALA A 293 13.04 17.25 -11.86
N LEU A 294 12.03 16.53 -11.39
CA LEU A 294 12.19 15.52 -10.34
C LEU A 294 13.07 14.36 -10.79
N TYR A 295 12.78 13.80 -11.97
CA TYR A 295 13.55 12.70 -12.55
C TYR A 295 15.02 13.06 -12.73
N ASN A 296 15.30 14.21 -13.35
CA ASN A 296 16.68 14.65 -13.59
C ASN A 296 17.44 14.96 -12.29
N SER A 297 16.78 15.60 -11.31
CA SER A 297 17.42 15.90 -10.02
C SER A 297 17.75 14.63 -9.24
N LEU A 298 16.89 13.61 -9.33
CA LEU A 298 17.14 12.30 -8.75
C LEU A 298 18.27 11.55 -9.45
N ASP A 299 18.29 11.55 -10.79
CA ASP A 299 19.37 10.93 -11.56
C ASP A 299 20.72 11.58 -11.28
N GLU A 300 20.77 12.91 -11.18
CA GLU A 300 21.97 13.65 -10.75
C GLU A 300 22.44 13.26 -9.34
N ALA A 301 21.51 13.11 -8.39
CA ALA A 301 21.84 12.70 -7.02
C ALA A 301 22.41 11.28 -6.99
N MET A 302 21.83 10.36 -7.75
CA MET A 302 22.30 8.98 -7.89
C MET A 302 23.69 8.88 -8.52
N ASN A 303 23.94 9.65 -9.57
CA ASN A 303 25.23 9.68 -10.23
C ASN A 303 26.33 10.28 -9.33
N LYS A 304 26.00 11.23 -8.44
CA LYS A 304 26.96 11.78 -7.46
C LYS A 304 27.35 10.74 -6.41
N THR A 305 26.40 9.97 -5.89
CA THR A 305 26.67 8.91 -4.91
C THR A 305 27.60 7.83 -5.51
N ALA A 306 27.36 7.44 -6.77
CA ALA A 306 28.21 6.48 -7.47
C ALA A 306 29.67 6.97 -7.67
N VAL A 307 29.89 8.28 -7.83
CA VAL A 307 31.23 8.87 -7.97
C VAL A 307 31.96 9.00 -6.63
N LEU A 308 31.23 9.14 -5.52
CA LEU A 308 31.78 9.26 -4.17
C LEU A 308 32.14 7.90 -3.53
N GLN A 309 31.71 6.79 -4.13
CA GLN A 309 32.16 5.43 -3.81
C GLN A 309 33.15 4.92 -4.88
N PRO A 310 34.44 5.33 -4.86
CA PRO A 310 35.44 4.68 -5.71
C PRO A 310 35.65 3.24 -5.23
N ASP A 311 35.62 2.29 -6.18
CA ASP A 311 35.94 0.86 -6.04
C ASP A 311 36.54 0.45 -4.67
N GLU A 312 35.71 0.00 -3.73
CA GLU A 312 36.16 -0.87 -2.64
C GLU A 312 36.47 -2.27 -3.20
N LYS A 313 37.47 -2.35 -4.07
CA LYS A 313 38.20 -3.58 -4.36
C LYS A 313 39.62 -3.45 -3.85
N SER A 314 39.79 -3.87 -2.59
CA SER A 314 40.96 -4.60 -2.07
C SER A 314 41.22 -4.23 -0.61
N PHE A 315 40.49 -4.86 0.31
CA PHE A 315 41.05 -5.20 1.62
C PHE A 315 41.16 -6.71 1.73
N ILE A 316 42.07 -7.29 0.93
CA ILE A 316 42.76 -8.51 1.36
C ILE A 316 43.85 -8.01 2.31
N HIS A 317 43.60 -8.13 3.61
CA HIS A 317 44.69 -8.11 4.58
C HIS A 317 45.25 -9.52 4.68
N ASP A 318 46.40 -9.74 4.04
CA ASP A 318 47.36 -10.73 4.50
C ASP A 318 47.75 -10.37 5.95
N PHE A 319 47.45 -11.25 6.91
CA PHE A 319 48.31 -11.61 8.05
C PHE A 319 47.85 -12.93 8.67
#